data_AF-A0A0F9C8Y8-F1
#
_entry.id   AF-A0A0F9C8Y8-F1
#
_cell.length_a   1.000
_cell.length_b   1.000
_cell.length_c   1.000
_cell.angle_alpha   90.00
_cell.angle_beta   90.00
_cell.angle_gamma   90.00
#
_symmetry.space_group_name_H-M   'P 1'
#
loop_
_entity.id
_entity.type
_entity.pdbx_description
1 polymer ?
#
loop_
_entity_poly.entity_id
_entity_poly.type
_entity_poly.pdbx_seq_one_letter_code
_entity_poly.pdbx_strand_id
1 'polypeptide(L)'
;MENKTREFINFFRREFETKFKTRYCVNFAKDGFIVKKLLAQYDYSTLVNAAKEYLDSKDDFYQHVGHTIGLFSKVVKEIIKQRRKDVTASSDIKQFEEVEDEL
;
A
#
# COMPACT_ATOMS: atom_id res chain seq x y z
N MET A 1 4.72 13.22 15.49
CA MET A 1 3.78 12.31 14.80
C MET A 1 2.92 13.03 13.75
N GLU A 2 2.53 14.29 13.97
CA GLU A 2 1.71 15.06 13.01
C GLU A 2 2.37 15.28 11.63
N ASN A 3 3.70 15.43 11.59
CA ASN A 3 4.40 15.64 10.33
C ASN A 3 4.24 14.45 9.36
N LYS A 4 4.44 13.21 9.86
CA LYS A 4 4.29 11.99 9.06
C LYS A 4 2.86 11.77 8.53
N THR A 5 1.85 12.25 9.26
CA THR A 5 0.46 12.16 8.81
C THR A 5 0.25 13.02 7.56
N ARG A 6 0.69 14.28 7.62
CA ARG A 6 0.58 15.22 6.50
C ARG A 6 1.44 14.79 5.31
N GLU A 7 2.66 14.31 5.58
CA GLU A 7 3.56 13.74 4.58
C GLU A 7 2.89 12.59 3.82
N PHE A 8 2.29 11.64 4.53
CA PHE A 8 1.63 10.50 3.90
C PHE A 8 0.41 10.92 3.07
N ILE A 9 -0.42 11.85 3.56
CA ILE A 9 -1.58 12.37 2.80
C ILE A 9 -1.11 13.05 1.51
N ASN A 10 -0.07 13.88 1.60
CA ASN A 10 0.50 14.56 0.45
C ASN A 10 1.10 13.59 -0.56
N PHE A 11 1.80 12.55 -0.07
CA PHE A 11 2.29 11.45 -0.88
C PHE A 11 1.13 10.76 -1.61
N PHE A 12 0.11 10.30 -0.88
CA PHE A 12 -1.03 9.59 -1.46
C PHE A 12 -1.74 10.42 -2.52
N ARG A 13 -2.00 11.71 -2.23
CA ARG A 13 -2.55 12.65 -3.20
C ARG A 13 -1.70 12.71 -4.45
N ARG A 14 -0.39 12.91 -4.32
CA ARG A 14 0.52 13.06 -5.46
C ARG A 14 0.54 11.80 -6.32
N GLU A 15 0.62 10.62 -5.71
CA GLU A 15 0.60 9.36 -6.46
C GLU A 15 -0.73 9.16 -7.19
N PHE A 16 -1.86 9.43 -6.52
CA PHE A 16 -3.18 9.38 -7.12
C PHE A 16 -3.29 10.34 -8.32
N GLU A 17 -2.93 11.61 -8.14
CA GLU A 17 -3.04 12.63 -9.19
C GLU A 17 -2.11 12.32 -10.38
N THR A 18 -0.92 11.81 -10.10
CA THR A 18 0.03 11.37 -11.12
C THR A 18 -0.55 10.23 -11.96
N LYS A 19 -1.22 9.29 -11.30
CA LYS A 19 -1.72 8.08 -11.93
C LYS A 19 -3.03 8.28 -12.69
N PHE A 20 -4.03 8.87 -12.04
CA PHE A 20 -5.38 8.99 -12.59
C PHE A 20 -5.62 10.30 -13.32
N LYS A 21 -4.62 11.19 -13.38
CA LYS A 21 -4.68 12.50 -14.07
C LYS A 21 -5.88 13.35 -13.63
N THR A 22 -6.32 13.18 -12.38
CA THR A 22 -7.44 13.90 -11.79
C THR A 22 -7.11 14.32 -10.36
N ARG A 23 -7.69 15.43 -9.88
CA ARG A 23 -7.40 16.00 -8.56
C ARG A 23 -7.95 15.12 -7.45
N TYR A 24 -7.15 14.89 -6.41
CA TYR A 24 -7.61 14.17 -5.22
C TYR A 24 -8.22 15.14 -4.21
N CYS A 25 -9.46 14.90 -3.81
CA CYS A 25 -10.14 15.72 -2.80
C CYS A 25 -9.70 15.31 -1.39
N VAL A 26 -8.69 16.00 -0.86
CA VAL A 26 -8.18 15.76 0.49
C VAL A 26 -9.14 16.33 1.54
N ASN A 27 -9.53 15.51 2.51
CA ASN A 27 -10.16 15.97 3.74
C ASN A 27 -9.18 15.78 4.90
N PHE A 28 -8.39 16.81 5.22
CA PHE A 28 -7.32 16.69 6.22
C PHE A 28 -7.81 16.27 7.61
N ALA A 29 -9.04 16.61 8.00
CA ALA A 29 -9.59 16.18 9.29
C ALA A 29 -9.89 14.67 9.28
N LYS A 30 -10.64 14.20 8.29
CA LYS A 30 -11.04 12.79 8.17
C LYS A 30 -9.86 11.88 7.80
N ASP A 31 -9.15 12.23 6.73
CA ASP A 31 -7.99 11.48 6.25
C ASP A 31 -6.86 11.52 7.28
N GLY A 32 -6.68 12.66 7.96
CA GLY A 32 -5.72 12.79 9.05
C GLY A 32 -5.96 11.81 10.18
N PHE A 33 -7.20 11.66 10.63
CA PHE A 33 -7.55 10.69 11.66
C PHE A 33 -7.29 9.24 11.21
N ILE A 34 -7.66 8.90 9.97
CA ILE A 34 -7.44 7.56 9.41
C ILE A 34 -5.93 7.26 9.32
N VAL A 35 -5.15 8.17 8.77
CA VAL A 35 -3.69 8.00 8.60
C VAL A 35 -2.99 7.94 9.95
N LYS A 36 -3.40 8.73 10.95
CA LYS A 36 -2.89 8.61 12.33
C LYS A 36 -3.09 7.21 12.89
N LYS A 37 -4.26 6.59 12.68
CA LYS A 37 -4.52 5.19 13.10
C LYS A 37 -3.65 4.18 12.38
N LEU A 38 -3.42 4.36 11.08
CA LEU A 38 -2.55 3.48 10.31
C LEU A 38 -1.09 3.58 10.77
N LEU A 39 -0.59 4.79 11.02
CA LEU A 39 0.77 5.04 11.50
C LEU A 39 1.02 4.55 12.94
N ALA A 40 -0.05 4.26 13.70
CA ALA A 40 0.07 3.61 15.00
C ALA A 40 0.30 2.09 14.89
N GLN A 41 -0.03 1.49 13.73
CA GLN A 41 0.06 0.03 13.49
C GLN A 41 1.20 -0.34 12.54
N TYR A 42 1.54 0.55 11.62
CA TYR A 42 2.50 0.31 10.56
C TYR A 42 3.47 1.47 10.47
N ASP A 43 4.72 1.19 10.13
CA ASP A 43 5.68 2.24 9.84
C ASP A 43 5.35 2.94 8.51
N TYR A 44 5.92 4.14 8.35
CA TYR A 44 5.66 4.98 7.18
C TYR A 44 6.04 4.30 5.85
N SER A 45 7.15 3.56 5.82
CA SER A 45 7.65 2.93 4.59
C SER A 45 6.73 1.80 4.14
N THR A 46 6.22 1.00 5.09
CA THR A 46 5.21 -0.03 4.84
C THR A 46 3.94 0.56 4.23
N LEU A 47 3.44 1.66 4.80
CA LEU A 47 2.23 2.32 4.28
C LEU A 47 2.44 2.92 2.89
N VAL A 48 3.59 3.55 2.63
CA VAL A 48 3.94 4.10 1.30
C VAL A 48 3.91 3.00 0.25
N ASN A 49 4.53 1.86 0.53
CA ASN A 49 4.62 0.77 -0.41
C ASN A 49 3.24 0.10 -0.65
N ALA A 50 2.47 -0.13 0.41
CA ALA A 50 1.11 -0.67 0.29
C ALA A 50 0.18 0.29 -0.46
N ALA A 51 0.35 1.61 -0.30
CA ALA A 51 -0.44 2.60 -1.03
C ALA A 51 -0.11 2.61 -2.52
N LYS A 52 1.16 2.43 -2.92
CA LYS A 52 1.52 2.27 -4.34
C LYS A 52 0.83 1.06 -4.94
N GLU A 53 0.92 -0.10 -4.29
CA GLU A 53 0.24 -1.32 -4.75
C GLU A 53 -1.27 -1.15 -4.83
N TYR A 54 -1.87 -0.49 -3.84
CA TYR A 54 -3.30 -0.19 -3.85
C TYR A 54 -3.70 0.65 -5.07
N LEU A 55 -2.94 1.71 -5.37
CA LEU A 55 -3.17 2.55 -6.55
C LEU A 55 -2.79 1.82 -7.85
N ASP A 56 -1.92 0.82 -7.79
CA ASP A 56 -1.52 -0.10 -8.87
C ASP A 56 -2.47 -1.25 -9.13
N SER A 57 -3.44 -1.47 -8.25
CA SER A 57 -4.45 -2.50 -8.44
C SER A 57 -5.29 -2.26 -9.69
N LYS A 58 -5.46 -3.32 -10.48
CA LYS A 58 -6.35 -3.36 -11.64
C LYS A 58 -7.74 -3.91 -11.31
N ASP A 59 -8.03 -4.15 -10.02
CA ASP A 59 -9.31 -4.67 -9.58
C ASP A 59 -10.47 -3.78 -10.04
N ASP A 60 -11.41 -4.36 -10.78
CA ASP A 60 -12.57 -3.69 -11.38
C ASP A 60 -13.42 -2.97 -10.34
N PHE A 61 -13.43 -3.47 -9.10
CA PHE A 61 -14.11 -2.82 -7.99
C PHE A 61 -13.55 -1.41 -7.74
N TYR A 62 -12.22 -1.27 -7.65
CA TYR A 62 -11.59 0.02 -7.36
C TYR A 62 -11.71 1.01 -8.52
N GLN A 63 -11.84 0.51 -9.75
CA GLN A 63 -12.13 1.36 -10.91
C GLN A 63 -13.53 1.99 -10.82
N HIS A 64 -14.51 1.27 -10.27
CA HIS A 64 -15.87 1.78 -10.11
C HIS A 64 -16.06 2.68 -8.88
N VAL A 65 -15.52 2.29 -7.73
CA VAL A 65 -15.74 3.05 -6.47
C VAL A 65 -14.72 4.16 -6.23
N GLY A 66 -13.63 4.15 -6.98
CA GLY A 66 -12.53 5.12 -6.87
C GLY A 66 -11.52 4.79 -5.78
N HIS A 67 -10.37 5.46 -5.83
CA HIS A 67 -9.27 5.23 -4.91
C HIS A 67 -9.21 6.31 -3.84
N THR A 68 -9.57 5.98 -2.59
CA THR A 68 -9.52 6.91 -1.45
C THR A 68 -8.67 6.36 -0.31
N ILE A 69 -8.12 7.24 0.54
CA ILE A 69 -7.45 6.86 1.80
C ILE A 69 -8.38 6.05 2.70
N GLY A 70 -9.67 6.38 2.70
CA GLY A 70 -10.69 5.62 3.43
C GLY A 70 -10.80 4.17 2.97
N LEU A 71 -10.84 3.93 1.65
CA LEU A 71 -10.91 2.57 1.12
C LEU A 71 -9.57 1.84 1.29
N PHE A 72 -8.45 2.53 1.06
CA PHE A 72 -7.11 2.02 1.35
C PHE A 72 -7.00 1.48 2.78
N SER A 73 -7.48 2.23 3.78
CA SER A 73 -7.44 1.80 5.19
C SER A 73 -8.20 0.51 5.49
N LYS A 74 -9.18 0.14 4.66
CA LYS A 74 -9.93 -1.11 4.80
C LYS A 74 -9.18 -2.31 4.22
N VAL A 75 -8.33 -2.08 3.22
CA VAL A 75 -7.69 -3.16 2.44
C VAL A 75 -6.19 -3.30 2.74
N VAL A 76 -5.57 -2.30 3.35
CA VAL A 76 -4.13 -2.24 3.66
C VAL A 76 -3.61 -3.47 4.41
N LYS A 77 -4.42 -4.04 5.33
CA LYS A 77 -4.03 -5.23 6.08
C LYS A 77 -3.85 -6.44 5.15
N GLU A 78 -4.75 -6.63 4.19
CA GLU A 78 -4.67 -7.75 3.25
C GLU A 78 -3.53 -7.55 2.25
N ILE A 79 -3.30 -6.31 1.78
CA ILE A 79 -2.15 -5.98 0.93
C ILE A 79 -0.83 -6.34 1.64
N ILE A 80 -0.67 -5.91 2.89
CA ILE A 80 0.54 -6.21 3.69
C ILE A 80 0.68 -7.71 3.95
N LYS A 81 -0.44 -8.42 4.17
CA LYS A 81 -0.43 -9.87 4.41
C LYS A 81 -0.04 -10.66 3.16
N GLN A 82 -0.52 -10.27 1.98
CA GLN A 82 -0.18 -10.92 0.71
C GLN A 82 1.33 -10.82 0.44
N ARG A 83 1.93 -9.63 0.61
CA ARG A 83 3.38 -9.44 0.48
C ARG A 83 4.21 -10.41 1.33
N ARG A 84 3.79 -10.66 2.57
CA ARG A 84 4.51 -11.60 3.46
C ARG A 84 4.49 -13.02 2.90
N LYS A 85 3.38 -13.44 2.30
CA LYS A 85 3.28 -14.77 1.67
C LYS A 85 4.20 -14.89 0.47
N ASP A 86 4.25 -13.86 -0.38
CA ASP A 86 5.10 -13.87 -1.58
C ASP A 86 6.59 -13.94 -1.22
N VAL A 87 7.02 -13.25 -0.17
CA VAL A 87 8.41 -13.34 0.33
C VAL A 87 8.73 -14.73 0.84
N THR A 88 7.81 -15.36 1.59
CA THR A 88 8.04 -16.70 2.16
C THR A 88 8.09 -17.76 1.05
N ALA A 89 7.15 -17.70 0.10
CA ALA A 89 7.14 -18.60 -1.06
C ALA A 89 8.38 -18.45 -1.95
N SER A 90 8.91 -17.23 -2.08
CA SER A 90 10.12 -16.96 -2.89
C SER A 90 11.41 -17.39 -2.19
N SER A 91 11.46 -17.43 -0.85
CA SER A 91 12.57 -18.02 -0.10
C SER A 91 12.58 -19.56 -0.13
N ASP A 92 11.42 -20.20 -0.26
CA ASP A 92 11.31 -21.66 -0.34
C ASP A 92 11.83 -22.22 -1.68
N ILE A 93 11.76 -21.43 -2.76
CA ILE A 93 12.24 -21.86 -4.10
C ILE A 93 13.77 -21.88 -4.18
N LYS A 94 14.46 -20.98 -3.47
CA LYS A 94 15.93 -20.89 -3.51
C LYS A 94 16.67 -22.06 -2.83
N GLN A 95 15.97 -22.93 -2.11
CA GLN A 95 16.58 -24.11 -1.47
C GLN A 95 16.59 -25.35 -2.37
N PHE A 96 15.99 -25.31 -3.56
CA PHE A 96 15.89 -26.48 -4.45
C PHE A 96 16.76 -26.41 -5.72
N GLU A 97 17.45 -25.30 -6.00
CA GLU A 97 18.30 -25.18 -7.21
C GLU A 97 19.79 -25.54 -6.98
N GLU A 98 20.23 -25.88 -5.76
CA GLU A 98 21.65 -26.20 -5.46
C GLU A 98 21.98 -27.71 -5.42
N VAL A 99 21.14 -28.61 -5.93
CA VAL A 99 21.35 -30.08 -5.77
C VAL A 99 21.58 -30.86 -7.09
N GLU A 100 21.62 -30.23 -8.26
CA GLU A 100 21.75 -30.95 -9.54
C GLU A 100 23.03 -30.63 -10.33
N ASP A 101 24.21 -30.68 -9.69
CA ASP A 101 25.49 -30.57 -10.42
C ASP A 101 26.63 -31.47 -9.88
N GLU A 102 26.30 -32.62 -9.28
CA GLU A 102 27.30 -33.69 -9.02
C GLU A 102 26.72 -35.09 -9.30
N LEU A 103 26.63 -35.49 -10.58
CA LEU A 103 26.59 -36.90 -11.00
C LEU A 103 27.36 -37.12 -12.31
#